data_AF-A0A9N9Y3V5-F1
#
_entry.id   AF-A0A9N9Y3V5-F1
#
_cell.length_a   1.000
_cell.length_b   1.000
_cell.length_c   1.000
_cell.angle_alpha   90.00
_cell.angle_beta   90.00
_cell.angle_gamma   90.00
#
_symmetry.space_group_name_H-M   'P 1'
#
loop_
_entity.id
_entity.type
_entity.pdbx_description
1 polymer ?
#
loop_
_entity_poly.entity_id
_entity_poly.type
_entity_poly.pdbx_seq_one_letter_code
_entity_poly.pdbx_strand_id
1 'polypeptide(L)'
;MDQMPPPSSQMPPPSSQSHFEKFDNFVPDSSASFEDEFARLASSQDWADGTSEFQKQRTIALRSELKLHYFSASQIIEEGQEDLEDVPLTEEAKLAGYQALCEEVGIPPHDTIEECQKHLKRTLVNIVDLIDTRRTGKSVKVWTDFDAFRRYTLKRSINTEEAKKDGGILASLLQRRKDV
;
A
#
# COMPACT_ATOMS: atom_id res chain seq x y z
N MET A 1 2.34 19.49 -33.20
CA MET A 1 1.43 19.80 -32.08
C MET A 1 1.03 18.48 -31.50
N ASP A 2 1.75 18.10 -30.45
CA ASP A 2 1.56 16.91 -29.63
C ASP A 2 0.13 16.74 -29.15
N GLN A 3 -0.40 15.53 -29.29
CA GLN A 3 -1.47 15.05 -28.41
C GLN A 3 -0.87 13.99 -27.49
N MET A 4 -0.64 14.40 -26.25
CA MET A 4 -0.36 13.53 -25.13
C MET A 4 -1.60 12.66 -24.87
N PRO A 5 -1.47 11.33 -24.69
CA PRO A 5 -2.61 10.50 -24.33
C PRO A 5 -3.15 10.90 -22.94
N PRO A 6 -4.46 10.75 -22.70
CA PRO A 6 -5.08 11.08 -21.42
C PRO A 6 -4.55 10.15 -20.30
N PRO A 7 -4.55 10.59 -19.03
CA PRO A 7 -4.11 9.74 -17.92
C PRO A 7 -5.01 8.51 -17.84
N SER A 8 -4.37 7.35 -17.95
CA SER A 8 -5.00 6.03 -17.98
C SER A 8 -5.99 5.85 -16.84
N SER A 9 -7.27 5.66 -17.19
CA SER A 9 -8.25 5.03 -16.33
C SER A 9 -7.80 3.57 -16.10
N GLN A 10 -6.96 3.37 -15.08
CA GLN A 10 -6.44 2.05 -14.73
C GLN A 10 -7.60 1.19 -14.23
N MET A 11 -7.93 0.15 -15.00
CA MET A 11 -8.71 -0.99 -14.49
C MET A 11 -8.01 -1.54 -13.24
N PRO A 12 -8.76 -2.05 -12.25
CA PRO A 12 -8.13 -2.72 -11.12
C PRO A 12 -7.26 -3.87 -11.68
N PRO A 13 -6.03 -4.05 -11.16
CA PRO A 13 -5.20 -5.18 -11.57
C PRO A 13 -5.98 -6.49 -11.39
N PRO A 14 -5.75 -7.50 -12.25
CA PRO A 14 -6.39 -8.80 -12.08
C PRO A 14 -6.09 -9.30 -10.66
N SER A 15 -7.11 -9.88 -10.01
CA SER A 15 -7.06 -10.30 -8.62
C SER A 15 -5.91 -11.25 -8.32
N SER A 16 -5.43 -11.97 -9.35
CA SER A 16 -4.44 -13.07 -9.39
C SER A 16 -3.07 -12.81 -8.74
N GLN A 17 -2.86 -11.63 -8.13
CA GLN A 17 -1.60 -11.18 -7.53
C GLN A 17 -1.77 -10.59 -6.11
N SER A 18 -2.99 -10.61 -5.55
CA SER A 18 -3.27 -10.07 -4.22
C SER A 18 -2.65 -10.93 -3.11
N HIS A 19 -2.29 -10.29 -1.99
CA HIS A 19 -1.83 -11.00 -0.79
C HIS A 19 -2.86 -12.04 -0.33
N PHE A 20 -4.14 -11.75 -0.51
CA PHE A 20 -5.26 -12.57 -0.03
C PHE A 20 -5.42 -13.90 -0.77
N GLU A 21 -4.91 -14.03 -1.99
CA GLU A 21 -5.05 -15.26 -2.79
C GLU A 21 -4.10 -16.38 -2.38
N LYS A 22 -3.13 -16.12 -1.51
CA LYS A 22 -2.14 -17.13 -1.08
C LYS A 22 -2.67 -18.15 -0.08
N PHE A 23 -3.94 -18.02 0.30
CA PHE A 23 -4.56 -18.83 1.34
C PHE A 23 -5.58 -19.76 0.69
N ASP A 24 -5.24 -21.06 0.60
CA ASP A 24 -6.02 -22.07 -0.12
C ASP A 24 -7.51 -22.15 0.27
N ASN A 25 -7.84 -21.77 1.51
CA ASN A 25 -9.20 -21.83 2.06
C ASN A 25 -9.86 -20.44 2.16
N PHE A 26 -9.34 -19.46 1.44
CA PHE A 26 -9.85 -18.09 1.43
C PHE A 26 -10.21 -17.67 0.01
N VAL A 27 -11.40 -17.12 -0.18
CA VAL A 27 -11.84 -16.57 -1.47
C VAL A 27 -11.84 -15.05 -1.36
N PRO A 28 -10.89 -14.36 -2.04
CA PRO A 28 -10.78 -12.92 -1.92
C PRO A 28 -11.94 -12.15 -2.55
N ASP A 29 -12.34 -11.06 -1.93
CA ASP A 29 -13.21 -10.03 -2.48
C ASP A 29 -12.36 -8.79 -2.78
N SER A 30 -12.08 -8.54 -4.05
CA SER A 30 -11.28 -7.39 -4.49
C SER A 30 -12.02 -6.05 -4.39
N SER A 31 -13.33 -6.07 -4.14
CA SER A 31 -14.16 -4.87 -3.98
C SER A 31 -14.39 -4.45 -2.53
N ALA A 32 -14.13 -5.37 -1.58
CA ALA A 32 -14.16 -5.07 -0.15
C ALA A 32 -13.05 -4.08 0.24
N SER A 33 -13.26 -3.32 1.33
CA SER A 33 -12.17 -2.54 1.91
C SER A 33 -11.05 -3.48 2.39
N PHE A 34 -9.81 -2.98 2.44
CA PHE A 34 -8.68 -3.75 2.97
C PHE A 34 -8.96 -4.26 4.38
N GLU A 35 -9.61 -3.46 5.23
CA GLU A 35 -9.85 -3.82 6.62
C GLU A 35 -10.91 -4.91 6.76
N ASP A 36 -12.00 -4.84 5.97
CA ASP A 36 -13.01 -5.89 5.94
C ASP A 36 -12.42 -7.19 5.40
N GLU A 37 -11.60 -7.10 4.34
CA GLU A 37 -10.98 -8.24 3.71
C GLU A 37 -9.93 -8.90 4.61
N PHE A 38 -9.10 -8.09 5.27
CA PHE A 38 -8.14 -8.59 6.24
C PHE A 38 -8.82 -9.20 7.47
N ALA A 39 -9.95 -8.65 7.94
CA ALA A 39 -10.70 -9.24 9.04
C ALA A 39 -11.28 -10.62 8.68
N ARG A 40 -11.79 -10.79 7.46
CA ARG A 40 -12.22 -12.10 6.95
C ARG A 40 -11.05 -13.09 6.91
N LEU A 41 -9.90 -12.66 6.37
CA LEU A 41 -8.70 -13.50 6.30
C LEU A 41 -8.24 -13.90 7.71
N ALA A 42 -8.05 -12.92 8.61
CA ALA A 42 -7.63 -13.16 9.98
C ALA A 42 -8.56 -14.16 10.71
N SER A 43 -9.88 -14.05 10.50
CA SER A 43 -10.85 -14.98 11.05
C SER A 43 -10.68 -16.41 10.49
N SER A 44 -10.36 -16.55 9.20
CA SER A 44 -10.12 -17.87 8.58
C SER A 44 -8.80 -18.52 9.02
N GLN A 45 -7.84 -17.71 9.50
CA GLN A 45 -6.50 -18.15 9.92
C GLN A 45 -6.35 -18.20 11.45
N ASP A 46 -7.43 -18.03 12.21
CA ASP A 46 -7.44 -17.96 13.68
C ASP A 46 -6.49 -16.88 14.27
N TRP A 47 -6.24 -15.80 13.52
CA TRP A 47 -5.47 -14.66 14.00
C TRP A 47 -6.34 -13.75 14.86
N ALA A 48 -6.32 -13.96 16.18
CA ALA A 48 -7.10 -13.16 17.11
C ALA A 48 -6.68 -11.68 17.11
N ASP A 49 -7.66 -10.77 17.09
CA ASP A 49 -7.43 -9.32 17.13
C ASP A 49 -6.62 -8.94 18.39
N GLY A 50 -5.74 -7.96 18.24
CA GLY A 50 -4.84 -7.48 19.29
C GLY A 50 -3.60 -8.33 19.54
N THR A 51 -3.47 -9.51 18.92
CA THR A 51 -2.25 -10.34 19.03
C THR A 51 -1.10 -9.80 18.18
N SER A 52 0.13 -10.18 18.54
CA SER A 52 1.32 -9.85 17.74
C SER A 52 1.24 -10.44 16.32
N GLU A 53 0.71 -11.65 16.18
CA GLU A 53 0.56 -12.30 14.88
C GLU A 53 -0.45 -11.57 14.00
N PHE A 54 -1.61 -11.18 14.54
CA PHE A 54 -2.57 -10.34 13.83
C PHE A 54 -1.93 -9.05 13.32
N GLN A 55 -1.18 -8.34 14.19
CA GLN A 55 -0.52 -7.09 13.81
C GLN A 55 0.57 -7.29 12.75
N LYS A 56 1.35 -8.37 12.88
CA LYS A 56 2.37 -8.75 11.92
C LYS A 56 1.76 -9.04 10.56
N GLN A 57 0.79 -9.96 10.48
CA GLN A 57 0.12 -10.34 9.25
C GLN A 57 -0.61 -9.17 8.60
N ARG A 58 -1.24 -8.30 9.41
CA ARG A 58 -1.84 -7.05 8.90
C ARG A 58 -0.81 -6.15 8.24
N THR A 59 0.37 -6.03 8.83
CA THR A 59 1.44 -5.21 8.26
C THR A 59 2.03 -5.83 6.99
N ILE A 60 2.13 -7.16 6.92
CA ILE A 60 2.53 -7.88 5.70
C ILE A 60 1.51 -7.61 4.60
N ALA A 61 0.22 -7.82 4.87
CA ALA A 61 -0.85 -7.59 3.90
C ALA A 61 -0.88 -6.14 3.41
N LEU A 62 -0.73 -5.15 4.30
CA LEU A 62 -0.59 -3.74 3.91
C LEU A 62 0.57 -3.52 2.95
N ARG A 63 1.74 -4.13 3.21
CA ARG A 63 2.91 -3.97 2.35
C ARG A 63 2.66 -4.58 0.97
N SER A 64 2.16 -5.83 0.94
CA SER A 64 1.92 -6.56 -0.30
C SER A 64 0.87 -5.86 -1.17
N GLU A 65 -0.25 -5.42 -0.60
CA GLU A 65 -1.30 -4.72 -1.35
C GLU A 65 -0.83 -3.34 -1.85
N LEU A 66 -0.06 -2.61 -1.05
CA LEU A 66 0.53 -1.34 -1.48
C LEU A 66 1.53 -1.55 -2.64
N LYS A 67 2.38 -2.58 -2.56
CA LYS A 67 3.29 -2.97 -3.65
C LYS A 67 2.51 -3.32 -4.92
N LEU A 68 1.47 -4.15 -4.79
CA LEU A 68 0.62 -4.55 -5.90
C LEU A 68 -0.03 -3.35 -6.60
N HIS A 69 -0.51 -2.36 -5.85
CA HIS A 69 -1.26 -1.26 -6.45
C HIS A 69 -0.40 -0.15 -7.04
N TYR A 70 0.78 0.12 -6.46
CA TYR A 70 1.59 1.28 -6.84
C TYR A 70 2.95 0.89 -7.44
N PHE A 71 3.53 -0.25 -7.08
CA PHE A 71 4.91 -0.62 -7.43
C PHE A 71 5.01 -1.77 -8.45
N SER A 72 3.87 -2.30 -8.91
CA SER A 72 3.80 -3.43 -9.85
C SER A 72 3.91 -3.03 -11.32
N ALA A 73 3.74 -1.74 -11.65
CA ALA A 73 3.58 -1.25 -13.02
C ALA A 73 4.79 -1.51 -13.96
N SER A 74 5.95 -1.88 -13.40
CA SER A 74 7.19 -2.08 -14.15
C SER A 74 7.85 -3.45 -13.92
N GLN A 75 7.15 -4.41 -13.30
CA GLN A 75 7.71 -5.76 -13.19
C GLN A 75 7.71 -6.42 -14.58
N ILE A 76 8.89 -6.52 -15.17
CA ILE A 76 9.14 -7.49 -16.25
C ILE A 76 9.04 -8.86 -15.58
N ILE A 77 7.89 -9.52 -15.74
CA ILE A 77 7.74 -10.91 -15.31
C ILE A 77 8.46 -11.74 -16.38
N GLU A 78 9.65 -12.25 -16.06
CA GLU A 78 10.20 -13.36 -16.84
C GLU A 78 9.29 -14.58 -16.62
N GLU A 79 8.79 -15.17 -17.71
CA GLU A 79 7.91 -16.34 -17.65
C GLU A 79 8.62 -17.48 -16.91
N GLY A 80 8.13 -17.85 -15.73
CA GLY A 80 8.60 -19.03 -14.98
C GLY A 80 9.07 -18.82 -13.53
N GLN A 81 8.95 -17.61 -12.95
CA GLN A 81 9.16 -17.41 -11.52
C GLN A 81 7.85 -17.60 -10.73
N GLU A 82 7.77 -18.70 -9.99
CA GLU A 82 6.58 -19.09 -9.21
C GLU A 82 6.39 -18.25 -7.92
N ASP A 83 7.41 -17.51 -7.47
CA ASP A 83 7.38 -16.73 -6.23
C ASP A 83 7.58 -15.22 -6.48
N LEU A 84 6.54 -14.54 -6.97
CA LEU A 84 6.53 -13.11 -7.32
C LEU A 84 6.79 -12.14 -6.14
N GLU A 85 6.69 -12.60 -4.89
CA GLU A 85 6.82 -11.72 -3.71
C GLU A 85 8.26 -11.35 -3.35
N ASP A 86 9.22 -12.22 -3.66
CA ASP A 86 10.63 -12.05 -3.27
C ASP A 86 11.49 -11.49 -4.39
N VAL A 87 10.90 -11.19 -5.55
CA VAL A 87 11.59 -10.47 -6.63
C VAL A 87 11.83 -9.03 -6.17
N PRO A 88 13.10 -8.61 -6.01
CA PRO A 88 13.39 -7.24 -5.61
C PRO A 88 12.91 -6.27 -6.68
N LEU A 89 12.18 -5.23 -6.26
CA LEU A 89 11.81 -4.15 -7.18
C LEU A 89 13.06 -3.47 -7.74
N THR A 90 13.09 -3.23 -9.05
CA THR A 90 14.13 -2.39 -9.65
C THR A 90 14.01 -0.96 -9.15
N GLU A 91 15.08 -0.17 -9.25
CA GLU A 91 15.04 1.23 -8.81
C GLU A 91 14.04 2.05 -9.65
N GLU A 92 13.88 1.73 -10.93
CA GLU A 92 12.89 2.36 -11.82
C GLU A 92 11.46 2.03 -11.38
N ALA A 93 11.19 0.77 -11.03
CA ALA A 93 9.88 0.34 -10.52
C ALA A 93 9.57 1.00 -9.15
N LYS A 94 10.58 1.12 -8.28
CA LYS A 94 10.45 1.84 -7.01
C LYS A 94 10.13 3.31 -7.23
N LEU A 95 10.90 3.99 -8.08
CA LEU A 95 10.70 5.40 -8.39
C LEU A 95 9.29 5.63 -8.97
N ALA A 96 8.89 4.85 -9.97
CA ALA A 96 7.57 4.94 -10.57
C ALA A 96 6.45 4.77 -9.53
N GLY A 97 6.60 3.83 -8.60
CA GLY A 97 5.60 3.64 -7.54
C GLY A 97 5.55 4.78 -6.53
N TYR A 98 6.69 5.38 -6.19
CA TYR A 98 6.71 6.59 -5.36
C TYR A 98 6.12 7.81 -6.07
N GLN A 99 6.36 7.96 -7.37
CA GLN A 99 5.76 9.01 -8.19
C GLN A 99 4.23 8.85 -8.26
N ALA A 100 3.74 7.62 -8.48
CA ALA A 100 2.31 7.31 -8.46
C ALA A 100 1.68 7.62 -7.09
N LEU A 101 2.36 7.29 -5.99
CA LEU A 101 1.90 7.67 -4.64
C LEU A 101 1.86 9.18 -4.45
N CYS A 102 2.84 9.93 -4.96
CA CYS A 102 2.84 11.40 -4.91
C CYS A 102 1.61 11.96 -5.65
N GLU A 103 1.35 11.49 -6.87
CA GLU A 103 0.20 11.92 -7.67
C GLU A 103 -1.13 11.63 -6.96
N GLU A 104 -1.29 10.42 -6.41
CA GLU A 104 -2.50 10.01 -5.68
C GLU A 104 -2.82 10.96 -4.52
N VAL A 105 -1.80 11.44 -3.81
CA VAL A 105 -1.98 12.39 -2.69
C VAL A 105 -1.88 13.87 -3.12
N GLY A 106 -1.87 14.16 -4.42
CA GLY A 106 -1.87 15.52 -4.96
C GLY A 106 -0.53 16.26 -4.85
N ILE A 107 0.58 15.54 -4.77
CA ILE A 107 1.94 16.08 -4.82
C ILE A 107 2.49 15.90 -6.23
N PRO A 108 3.14 16.91 -6.83
CA PRO A 108 3.87 16.71 -8.10
C PRO A 108 4.93 15.60 -7.95
N PRO A 109 5.00 14.62 -8.87
CA PRO A 109 6.03 13.59 -8.82
C PRO A 109 7.43 14.21 -8.99
N HIS A 110 8.44 13.58 -8.39
CA HIS A 110 9.84 14.00 -8.43
C HIS A 110 10.72 12.95 -9.10
N ASP A 111 11.92 13.36 -9.54
CA ASP A 111 12.85 12.51 -10.29
C ASP A 111 13.63 11.53 -9.41
N THR A 112 13.54 11.68 -8.08
CA THR A 112 14.26 10.83 -7.12
C THR A 112 13.33 10.22 -6.07
N ILE A 113 13.69 9.02 -5.60
CA ILE A 113 12.96 8.30 -4.55
C ILE A 113 12.97 9.12 -3.26
N GLU A 114 14.11 9.71 -2.92
CA GLU A 114 14.32 10.48 -1.69
C GLU A 114 13.42 11.72 -1.63
N GLU A 115 13.25 12.42 -2.75
CA GLU A 115 12.35 13.58 -2.83
C GLU A 115 10.90 13.16 -2.68
N CYS A 116 10.46 12.13 -3.40
CA CYS A 116 9.11 11.60 -3.25
C CYS A 116 8.84 11.18 -1.79
N GLN A 117 9.73 10.39 -1.20
CA GLN A 117 9.63 9.97 0.21
C GLN A 117 9.58 11.16 1.17
N LYS A 118 10.41 12.19 0.95
CA LYS A 118 10.43 13.39 1.80
C LYS A 118 9.10 14.13 1.78
N HIS A 119 8.48 14.24 0.61
CA HIS A 119 7.18 14.88 0.46
C HIS A 119 6.05 14.02 1.03
N LEU A 120 6.04 12.72 0.73
CA LEU A 120 5.08 11.76 1.29
C LEU A 120 5.13 11.72 2.82
N LYS A 121 6.32 11.76 3.43
CA LYS A 121 6.50 11.85 4.89
C LYS A 121 5.90 13.11 5.51
N ARG A 122 5.66 14.17 4.75
CA ARG A 122 5.01 15.40 5.25
C ARG A 122 3.50 15.40 5.04
N THR A 123 3.00 14.45 4.26
CA THR A 123 1.59 14.33 3.92
C THR A 123 0.89 13.40 4.88
N LEU A 124 -0.17 13.90 5.52
CA LEU A 124 -0.95 13.10 6.47
C LEU A 124 -1.96 12.28 5.68
N VAL A 125 -1.57 11.05 5.34
CA VAL A 125 -2.41 10.09 4.61
C VAL A 125 -2.42 8.76 5.34
N ASN A 126 -3.55 8.06 5.32
CA ASN A 126 -3.66 6.72 5.90
C ASN A 126 -3.36 5.67 4.81
N ILE A 127 -2.53 4.68 5.13
CA ILE A 127 -2.11 3.64 4.17
C ILE A 127 -3.29 2.75 3.73
N VAL A 128 -4.25 2.50 4.63
CA VAL A 128 -5.49 1.78 4.29
C VAL A 128 -6.30 2.59 3.27
N ASP A 129 -6.44 3.90 3.48
CA ASP A 129 -7.17 4.77 2.53
C ASP A 129 -6.50 4.77 1.13
N LEU A 130 -5.15 4.71 1.06
CA LEU A 130 -4.43 4.59 -0.21
C LEU A 130 -4.71 3.27 -0.94
N ILE A 131 -4.78 2.15 -0.21
CA ILE A 131 -5.12 0.84 -0.78
C ILE A 131 -6.60 0.83 -1.22
N ASP A 132 -7.50 1.31 -0.36
CA ASP A 132 -8.94 1.35 -0.63
C ASP A 132 -9.30 2.26 -1.81
N THR A 133 -8.50 3.31 -2.05
CA THR A 133 -8.65 4.15 -3.25
C THR A 133 -8.55 3.31 -4.52
N ARG A 134 -7.59 2.37 -4.56
CA ARG A 134 -7.34 1.50 -5.71
C ARG A 134 -8.32 0.33 -5.80
N ARG A 135 -8.87 -0.11 -4.67
CA ARG A 135 -9.88 -1.17 -4.60
C ARG A 135 -11.29 -0.67 -4.92
N THR A 136 -11.62 0.55 -4.51
CA THR A 136 -12.99 1.10 -4.57
C THR A 136 -13.16 2.26 -5.56
N GLY A 137 -12.07 2.81 -6.08
CA GLY A 137 -12.09 3.97 -7.00
C GLY A 137 -12.41 5.31 -6.32
N LYS A 138 -12.48 5.36 -4.99
CA LYS A 138 -12.71 6.61 -4.23
C LYS A 138 -11.41 7.39 -4.11
N SER A 139 -11.48 8.72 -4.11
CA SER A 139 -10.31 9.56 -3.87
C SER A 139 -9.75 9.39 -2.46
N VAL A 140 -8.42 9.34 -2.32
CA VAL A 140 -7.75 9.29 -1.03
C VAL A 140 -7.98 10.57 -0.22
N LYS A 141 -8.13 10.43 1.10
CA LYS A 141 -8.22 11.57 2.02
C LYS A 141 -6.84 12.01 2.49
N VAL A 142 -6.44 13.21 2.07
CA VAL A 142 -5.27 13.92 2.62
C VAL A 142 -5.71 14.82 3.77
N TRP A 143 -5.08 14.66 4.93
CA TRP A 143 -5.44 15.37 6.15
C TRP A 143 -4.55 16.61 6.33
N THR A 144 -5.12 17.66 6.91
CA THR A 144 -4.40 18.90 7.28
C THR A 144 -4.24 19.04 8.80
N ASP A 145 -5.10 18.38 9.56
CA ASP A 145 -5.10 18.35 11.02
C ASP A 145 -4.49 17.03 11.51
N PHE A 146 -3.35 17.13 12.20
CA PHE A 146 -2.63 15.99 12.75
C PHE A 146 -3.39 15.27 13.86
N ASP A 147 -4.14 15.98 14.71
CA ASP A 147 -4.91 15.37 15.80
C ASP A 147 -6.14 14.63 15.28
N ALA A 148 -6.79 15.15 14.24
CA ALA A 148 -7.86 14.46 13.53
C ALA A 148 -7.31 13.20 12.83
N PHE A 149 -6.18 13.32 12.12
CA PHE A 149 -5.50 12.20 11.49
C PHE A 149 -5.08 11.12 12.50
N ARG A 150 -4.50 11.54 13.63
CA ARG A 150 -4.10 10.64 14.71
C ARG A 150 -5.30 9.89 15.28
N ARG A 151 -6.41 10.57 15.57
CA ARG A 151 -7.65 9.92 16.06
C ARG A 151 -8.23 8.93 15.05
N TYR A 152 -8.15 9.23 13.77
CA TYR A 152 -8.60 8.34 12.70
C TYR A 152 -7.73 7.09 12.57
N THR A 153 -6.40 7.24 12.62
CA THR A 153 -5.43 6.15 12.44
C THR A 153 -5.15 5.32 13.69
N LEU A 154 -5.52 5.83 14.87
CA LEU A 154 -5.18 5.30 16.19
C LEU A 154 -5.66 3.86 16.46
N LYS A 155 -6.63 3.36 15.70
CA LYS A 155 -7.28 2.08 16.00
C LYS A 155 -6.37 0.87 15.82
N ARG A 156 -5.38 0.93 14.93
CA ARG A 156 -4.51 -0.21 14.62
C ARG A 156 -3.07 0.22 14.40
N SER A 157 -2.16 -0.29 15.23
CA SER A 157 -0.72 -0.05 15.11
C SER A 157 -0.12 -0.81 13.93
N ILE A 158 0.99 -0.29 13.40
CA ILE A 158 1.79 -0.94 12.36
C ILE A 158 3.02 -1.57 13.02
N ASN A 159 3.31 -2.82 12.66
CA ASN A 159 4.54 -3.48 13.11
C ASN A 159 5.74 -2.79 12.46
N THR A 160 6.59 -2.15 13.29
CA THR A 160 7.68 -1.31 12.79
C THR A 160 8.80 -2.12 12.12
N GLU A 161 9.04 -3.36 12.58
CA GLU A 161 10.04 -4.24 11.98
C GLU A 161 9.61 -4.65 10.58
N GLU A 162 8.35 -5.07 10.44
CA GLU A 162 7.77 -5.46 9.16
C GLU A 162 7.67 -4.28 8.18
N ALA A 163 7.39 -3.07 8.68
CA ALA A 163 7.29 -1.87 7.86
C ALA A 163 8.63 -1.40 7.25
N LYS A 164 9.77 -1.82 7.81
CA LYS A 164 11.12 -1.47 7.32
C LYS A 164 11.62 -2.38 6.20
N LYS A 165 11.00 -3.53 5.99
CA LYS A 165 11.34 -4.46 4.91
C LYS A 165 11.00 -3.86 3.53
N ASP A 166 11.47 -4.51 2.47
CA ASP A 166 11.31 -4.09 1.06
C ASP A 166 11.73 -2.64 0.81
N GLY A 167 12.88 -2.25 1.37
CA GLY A 167 13.39 -0.88 1.24
C GLY A 167 12.59 0.17 2.04
N GLY A 168 11.73 -0.26 2.97
CA GLY A 168 10.98 0.64 3.84
C GLY A 168 9.86 1.38 3.13
N ILE A 169 9.21 0.75 2.14
CA ILE A 169 8.05 1.32 1.44
C ILE A 169 6.97 1.75 2.42
N LEU A 170 6.53 0.86 3.31
CA LEU A 170 5.56 1.21 4.35
C LEU A 170 6.11 2.26 5.30
N ALA A 171 7.35 2.09 5.79
CA ALA A 171 7.98 3.03 6.70
C ALA A 171 8.06 4.46 6.13
N SER A 172 8.12 4.61 4.82
CA SER A 172 8.15 5.92 4.14
C SER A 172 6.83 6.68 4.22
N LEU A 173 5.72 5.99 4.50
CA LEU A 173 4.39 6.58 4.68
C LEU A 173 4.02 6.75 6.16
N LEU A 174 4.82 6.20 7.08
CA LEU A 174 4.52 6.28 8.51
C LEU A 174 4.82 7.67 9.06
N GLN A 175 3.79 8.25 9.70
CA GLN A 175 3.93 9.47 10.47
C GLN A 175 4.46 9.14 11.87
N ARG A 176 5.64 9.66 12.21
CA ARG A 176 6.14 9.58 13.59
C ARG A 176 5.21 10.37 14.49
N ARG A 177 4.80 9.77 15.60
CA ARG A 177 4.19 10.54 16.69
C ARG A 177 5.26 11.49 17.19
N LYS A 178 5.00 12.79 17.12
CA LYS A 178 5.73 13.72 17.98
C LYS A 178 5.24 13.42 19.39
N ASP A 179 6.16 12.98 20.24
CA ASP A 179 5.93 12.94 21.67
C ASP A 179 5.55 14.38 22.09
N VAL A 180 4.41 14.53 22.74
CA VAL A 180 3.98 15.79 23.37
C VAL A 180 4.71 15.91 24.69
#